data_AF-F2SLJ6-F1
#
_entry.id   AF-F2SLJ6-F1
#
_cell.length_a   1.000
_cell.length_b   1.000
_cell.length_c   1.000
_cell.angle_alpha   90.00
_cell.angle_beta   90.00
_cell.angle_gamma   90.00
#
_symmetry.space_group_name_H-M   'P 1'
#
loop_
_entity.id
_entity.type
_entity.pdbx_description
1 polymer ?
#
loop_
_entity_poly.entity_id
_entity_poly.type
_entity_poly.pdbx_seq_one_letter_code
_entity_poly.pdbx_strand_id
1 'polypeptide(L)'
;MAQLYINGKNYGPHPFVVQIRDLKTHEPLENVHVGDIGPKFGYNTMDNGFLLFNKVKIPHINMLARFSRVDPITNKYVRPASPSLIYGTLTWVRSTIVLQSGGVLARGVTIATRYCAVRRQFQDRDAPANAPGENQVLDYKMVQIRLFPLLAATFALHFSGRGMMALYNHNQVIMKKSASNQASGRGAGPEELNPGADLLADLHATSCGLKALASTVAAEGLEVCRRACGGHGYSSHSGIGPWYSDYLPNTTWEGDNYMLTQQVARYLLKSARSVFVGKPANNDTCAILQSYLSRRETGAAFDILENDADIVAAFAWRAAYLTFEALKHRDVEKRSWNSLLVDFWRLSTAHSQYLVVKNFYEAVFPSGSSAEVAASLGIDEPTLDVLRKLFRLHSLHTLERESADFFTSGAVTTRQIILTRTKAVMRLLDEIRPHAVRLVDSWKFPDWQLDTSLGRFDGKVYEDLFRRASEENPLNELTFDPYPMSNTLVKNDKSKL
;
A
#
# COMPACT_ATOMS: atom_id res chain seq x y z
N MET A 1 -8.27 -24.70 2.31
CA MET A 1 -8.29 -25.01 0.85
C MET A 1 -7.59 -26.33 0.64
N ALA A 2 -8.09 -27.21 -0.22
CA ALA A 2 -7.43 -28.49 -0.59
C ALA A 2 -7.69 -28.83 -2.06
N GLN A 3 -6.83 -29.65 -2.69
CA GLN A 3 -7.07 -30.13 -4.05
C GLN A 3 -8.27 -31.09 -4.06
N LEU A 4 -9.29 -30.79 -4.87
CA LEU A 4 -10.46 -31.64 -5.01
C LEU A 4 -10.16 -32.80 -5.96
N TYR A 5 -10.25 -34.04 -5.46
CA TYR A 5 -10.14 -35.25 -6.26
C TYR A 5 -11.48 -35.99 -6.32
N ILE A 6 -11.91 -36.36 -7.53
CA ILE A 6 -13.11 -37.19 -7.75
C ILE A 6 -12.71 -38.30 -8.71
N ASN A 7 -12.91 -39.56 -8.30
CA ASN A 7 -12.53 -40.75 -9.09
C ASN A 7 -11.09 -40.66 -9.66
N GLY A 8 -10.14 -40.21 -8.83
CA GLY A 8 -8.72 -40.06 -9.20
C GLY A 8 -8.39 -38.81 -10.02
N LYS A 9 -9.37 -38.03 -10.48
CA LYS A 9 -9.15 -36.81 -11.25
C LYS A 9 -9.08 -35.56 -10.36
N ASN A 10 -8.05 -34.75 -10.55
CA ASN A 10 -7.87 -33.46 -9.88
C ASN A 10 -8.71 -32.34 -10.55
N TYR A 11 -9.45 -31.58 -9.74
CA TYR A 11 -10.27 -30.44 -10.15
C TYR A 11 -9.76 -29.09 -9.62
N GLY A 12 -8.61 -29.07 -8.97
CA GLY A 12 -7.98 -27.88 -8.43
C GLY A 12 -8.40 -27.56 -6.99
N PRO A 13 -7.89 -26.46 -6.43
CA PRO A 13 -8.08 -26.10 -5.03
C PRO A 13 -9.52 -25.65 -4.74
N HIS A 14 -10.11 -26.19 -3.69
CA HIS A 14 -11.47 -25.91 -3.22
C HIS A 14 -11.54 -25.65 -1.71
N PRO A 15 -12.49 -24.81 -1.26
CA PRO A 15 -12.72 -24.55 0.16
C PRO A 15 -13.60 -25.62 0.82
N PHE A 16 -13.18 -26.05 2.02
CA PHE A 16 -13.90 -26.99 2.87
C PHE A 16 -13.91 -26.47 4.31
N VAL A 17 -15.03 -26.62 4.99
CA VAL A 17 -15.16 -26.35 6.43
C VAL A 17 -14.74 -27.61 7.19
N VAL A 18 -13.74 -27.52 8.05
CA VAL A 18 -13.25 -28.65 8.84
C VAL A 18 -13.24 -28.23 10.29
N GLN A 19 -13.92 -28.99 11.15
CA GLN A 19 -13.79 -28.79 12.59
C GLN A 19 -12.41 -29.30 13.02
N ILE A 20 -11.66 -28.48 13.77
CA ILE A 20 -10.29 -28.82 14.18
C ILE A 20 -10.15 -29.14 15.67
N ARG A 21 -11.07 -28.66 16.50
CA ARG A 21 -11.08 -28.83 17.95
C ARG A 21 -12.46 -29.21 18.45
N ASP A 22 -12.50 -29.94 19.55
CA ASP A 22 -13.74 -30.21 20.27
C ASP A 22 -14.30 -28.93 20.89
N LEU A 23 -15.63 -28.77 20.89
CA LEU A 23 -16.28 -27.54 21.34
C LEU A 23 -16.41 -27.44 22.88
N LYS A 24 -16.17 -28.54 23.60
CA LYS A 24 -16.26 -28.56 25.07
C LYS A 24 -14.89 -28.44 25.73
N THR A 25 -13.95 -29.24 25.27
CA THR A 25 -12.60 -29.37 25.84
C THR A 25 -11.57 -28.49 25.13
N HIS A 26 -11.87 -28.06 23.91
CA HIS A 26 -10.93 -27.34 23.03
C HIS A 26 -9.69 -28.16 22.61
N GLU A 27 -9.66 -29.45 22.92
CA GLU A 27 -8.62 -30.37 22.47
C GLU A 27 -8.72 -30.59 20.93
N PRO A 28 -7.59 -30.78 20.23
CA PRO A 28 -7.60 -31.15 18.82
C PRO A 28 -8.41 -32.44 18.58
N LEU A 29 -9.20 -32.47 17.51
CA LEU A 29 -9.94 -33.69 17.14
C LEU A 29 -9.01 -34.81 16.68
N GLU A 30 -9.50 -36.05 16.73
CA GLU A 30 -8.78 -37.21 16.22
C GLU A 30 -8.27 -36.96 14.79
N ASN A 31 -7.01 -37.32 14.52
CA ASN A 31 -6.34 -37.13 13.24
C ASN A 31 -6.13 -35.66 12.80
N VAL A 32 -6.32 -34.69 13.70
CA VAL A 32 -5.96 -33.29 13.51
C VAL A 32 -4.71 -32.97 14.33
N HIS A 33 -3.64 -32.51 13.68
CA HIS A 33 -2.44 -32.02 14.35
C HIS A 33 -2.31 -30.51 14.12
N VAL A 34 -2.31 -29.73 15.19
CA VAL A 34 -2.38 -28.26 15.15
C VAL A 34 -1.54 -27.67 16.28
N GLY A 35 -0.90 -26.54 16.04
CA GLY A 35 -0.10 -25.81 17.02
C GLY A 35 0.33 -24.44 16.50
N ASP A 36 1.03 -23.67 17.33
CA ASP A 36 1.57 -22.34 16.99
C ASP A 36 2.89 -22.46 16.19
N ILE A 37 3.15 -21.54 15.25
CA ILE A 37 4.39 -21.55 14.45
C ILE A 37 5.62 -20.97 15.16
N GLY A 38 5.42 -20.37 16.34
CA GLY A 38 6.45 -19.75 17.15
C GLY A 38 6.61 -18.24 16.93
N PRO A 39 7.72 -17.67 17.45
CA PRO A 39 8.02 -16.24 17.36
C PRO A 39 8.09 -15.73 15.92
N LYS A 40 7.56 -14.54 15.70
CA LYS A 40 7.52 -13.83 14.41
C LYS A 40 8.28 -12.51 14.52
N PHE A 41 8.63 -11.93 13.38
CA PHE A 41 9.30 -10.62 13.33
C PHE A 41 8.48 -9.52 14.01
N GLY A 42 7.17 -9.54 13.80
CA GLY A 42 6.15 -8.77 14.50
C GLY A 42 4.84 -9.56 14.48
N TYR A 43 3.75 -8.96 14.93
CA TYR A 43 2.43 -9.59 14.97
C TYR A 43 2.35 -10.77 15.97
N ASN A 44 3.14 -10.70 17.04
CA ASN A 44 3.32 -11.79 18.01
C ASN A 44 2.10 -12.04 18.91
N THR A 45 1.13 -11.12 18.94
CA THR A 45 -0.14 -11.32 19.66
C THR A 45 -1.10 -12.26 18.92
N MET A 46 -0.82 -12.59 17.65
CA MET A 46 -1.61 -13.53 16.85
C MET A 46 -1.01 -14.94 16.88
N ASP A 47 -1.88 -15.93 17.10
CA ASP A 47 -1.62 -17.36 17.17
C ASP A 47 -1.58 -18.01 15.79
N ASN A 48 -0.76 -17.46 14.89
CA ASN A 48 -0.55 -18.06 13.58
C ASN A 48 -0.09 -19.51 13.75
N GLY A 49 -0.92 -20.46 13.30
CA GLY A 49 -0.66 -21.88 13.52
C GLY A 49 -0.30 -22.67 12.28
N PHE A 50 0.16 -23.90 12.50
CA PHE A 50 0.25 -24.96 11.49
C PHE A 50 -0.93 -25.94 11.64
N LEU A 51 -1.25 -26.66 10.57
CA LEU A 51 -2.35 -27.62 10.56
C LEU A 51 -2.04 -28.80 9.63
N LEU A 52 -2.15 -30.03 10.15
CA LEU A 52 -2.06 -31.27 9.39
C LEU A 52 -3.29 -32.13 9.64
N PHE A 53 -3.75 -32.77 8.57
CA PHE A 53 -4.89 -33.69 8.60
C PHE A 53 -4.41 -35.09 8.19
N ASN A 54 -4.68 -36.08 9.03
CA ASN A 54 -4.42 -37.48 8.72
C ASN A 54 -5.72 -38.19 8.32
N LYS A 55 -6.09 -38.16 7.02
CA LYS A 55 -7.31 -38.82 6.51
C LYS A 55 -8.60 -38.41 7.27
N VAL A 56 -8.69 -37.16 7.71
CA VAL A 56 -9.87 -36.60 8.38
C VAL A 56 -11.08 -36.69 7.44
N LYS A 57 -12.18 -37.23 7.95
CA LYS A 57 -13.46 -37.33 7.23
C LYS A 57 -14.36 -36.17 7.61
N ILE A 58 -14.91 -35.51 6.60
CA ILE A 58 -15.92 -34.46 6.77
C ILE A 58 -17.16 -34.78 5.94
N PRO A 59 -18.36 -34.37 6.37
CA PRO A 59 -19.57 -34.50 5.56
C PRO A 59 -19.47 -33.78 4.22
N HIS A 60 -20.17 -34.28 3.20
CA HIS A 60 -20.19 -33.66 1.85
C HIS A 60 -20.62 -32.18 1.88
N ILE A 61 -21.55 -31.82 2.77
CA ILE A 61 -22.06 -30.44 2.93
C ILE A 61 -20.98 -29.44 3.36
N ASN A 62 -19.84 -29.91 3.87
CA ASN A 62 -18.74 -29.06 4.32
C ASN A 62 -17.95 -28.41 3.16
N MET A 63 -18.15 -28.85 1.91
CA MET A 63 -17.63 -28.14 0.75
C MET A 63 -18.40 -26.83 0.54
N LEU A 64 -17.71 -25.68 0.47
CA LEU A 64 -18.41 -24.41 0.20
C LEU A 64 -18.83 -24.34 -1.28
N ALA A 65 -20.07 -24.75 -1.54
CA ALA A 65 -20.53 -25.14 -2.87
C ALA A 65 -21.29 -24.05 -3.66
N ARG A 66 -21.10 -22.76 -3.32
CA ARG A 66 -21.85 -21.63 -3.93
C ARG A 66 -21.57 -21.46 -5.42
N PHE A 67 -20.30 -21.59 -5.82
CA PHE A 67 -19.88 -21.37 -7.21
C PHE A 67 -19.57 -22.69 -7.92
N SER A 68 -18.78 -23.57 -7.32
CA SER A 68 -18.57 -24.94 -7.80
C SER A 68 -19.19 -25.92 -6.81
N ARG A 69 -19.74 -27.04 -7.30
CA ARG A 69 -20.33 -28.08 -6.44
C ARG A 69 -20.05 -29.48 -6.97
N VAL A 70 -20.15 -30.46 -6.09
CA VAL A 70 -20.21 -31.88 -6.46
C VAL A 70 -21.63 -32.35 -6.22
N ASP A 71 -22.19 -33.05 -7.19
CA ASP A 71 -23.48 -33.73 -7.02
C ASP A 71 -23.29 -34.95 -6.12
N PRO A 72 -23.99 -35.04 -4.97
CA PRO A 72 -23.78 -36.12 -3.99
C PRO A 72 -24.29 -37.48 -4.46
N ILE A 73 -25.19 -37.53 -5.46
CA ILE A 73 -25.74 -38.78 -6.01
C ILE A 73 -24.87 -39.24 -7.17
N THR A 74 -24.50 -38.34 -8.08
CA THR A 74 -23.83 -38.70 -9.32
C THR A 74 -22.31 -38.55 -9.27
N ASN A 75 -21.76 -37.94 -8.21
CA ASN A 75 -20.35 -37.53 -8.10
C ASN A 75 -19.88 -36.64 -9.25
N LYS A 76 -20.80 -35.98 -9.96
CA LYS A 76 -20.44 -35.08 -11.07
C LYS A 76 -20.04 -33.72 -10.53
N TYR A 77 -18.89 -33.24 -11.00
CA TYR A 77 -18.43 -31.88 -10.73
C TYR A 77 -19.18 -30.86 -11.59
N VAL A 78 -19.74 -29.85 -10.94
CA VAL A 78 -20.40 -28.71 -11.58
C VAL A 78 -19.48 -27.49 -11.45
N ARG A 79 -19.13 -26.92 -12.61
CA ARG A 79 -18.25 -25.76 -12.73
C ARG A 79 -18.96 -24.45 -12.34
N PRO A 80 -18.20 -23.43 -11.91
CA PRO A 80 -18.76 -22.10 -11.66
C PRO A 80 -19.19 -21.43 -12.95
N ALA A 81 -20.29 -20.66 -12.86
CA ALA A 81 -20.84 -19.87 -13.96
C ALA A 81 -19.84 -18.82 -14.47
N SER A 82 -19.05 -18.23 -13.57
CA SER A 82 -17.91 -17.38 -13.93
C SER A 82 -16.73 -17.61 -12.97
N PRO A 83 -15.49 -17.76 -13.49
CA PRO A 83 -14.28 -17.82 -12.66
C PRO A 83 -13.98 -16.49 -11.96
N SER A 84 -14.48 -15.35 -12.47
CA SER A 84 -14.20 -14.04 -11.89
C SER A 84 -14.89 -13.77 -10.54
N LEU A 85 -15.89 -14.58 -10.19
CA LEU A 85 -16.63 -14.47 -8.93
C LEU A 85 -15.76 -14.72 -7.69
N ILE A 86 -14.64 -15.43 -7.85
CA ILE A 86 -13.70 -15.74 -6.76
C ILE A 86 -12.85 -14.51 -6.39
N TYR A 87 -12.66 -13.56 -7.31
CA TYR A 87 -11.86 -12.36 -7.06
C TYR A 87 -12.52 -11.37 -6.10
N GLY A 88 -13.83 -11.44 -5.91
CA GLY A 88 -14.58 -10.46 -5.11
C GLY A 88 -14.07 -10.29 -3.69
N THR A 89 -13.73 -11.39 -2.99
CA THR A 89 -13.22 -11.33 -1.61
C THR A 89 -11.77 -10.86 -1.55
N LEU A 90 -10.90 -11.38 -2.44
CA LEU A 90 -9.48 -10.97 -2.50
C LEU A 90 -9.33 -9.48 -2.80
N THR A 91 -10.11 -8.98 -3.76
CA THR A 91 -10.14 -7.57 -4.11
C THR A 91 -10.61 -6.72 -2.95
N TRP A 92 -11.62 -7.15 -2.18
CA TRP A 92 -12.08 -6.42 -1.00
C TRP A 92 -11.01 -6.30 0.09
N VAL A 93 -10.36 -7.41 0.44
CA VAL A 93 -9.27 -7.41 1.43
C VAL A 93 -8.15 -6.47 0.99
N ARG A 94 -7.78 -6.51 -0.30
CA ARG A 94 -6.77 -5.60 -0.87
C ARG A 94 -7.20 -4.14 -0.83
N SER A 95 -8.46 -3.82 -1.12
CA SER A 95 -9.00 -2.45 -0.98
C SER A 95 -8.81 -1.94 0.44
N THR A 96 -9.05 -2.78 1.44
CA THR A 96 -8.87 -2.44 2.86
C THR A 96 -7.39 -2.19 3.17
N ILE A 97 -6.47 -3.03 2.69
CA ILE A 97 -5.02 -2.83 2.87
C ILE A 97 -4.58 -1.49 2.26
N VAL A 98 -5.04 -1.15 1.05
CA VAL A 98 -4.72 0.12 0.39
C VAL A 98 -5.18 1.31 1.22
N LEU A 99 -6.43 1.29 1.68
CA LEU A 99 -6.99 2.35 2.53
C LEU A 99 -6.24 2.48 3.87
N GLN A 100 -5.91 1.35 4.50
CA GLN A 100 -5.19 1.33 5.77
C GLN A 100 -3.74 1.80 5.63
N SER A 101 -3.09 1.56 4.49
CA SER A 101 -1.67 1.92 4.28
C SER A 101 -1.43 3.42 4.46
N GLY A 102 -2.34 4.28 3.99
CA GLY A 102 -2.25 5.73 4.21
C GLY A 102 -2.32 6.11 5.69
N GLY A 103 -3.25 5.52 6.45
CA GLY A 103 -3.38 5.74 7.89
C GLY A 103 -2.21 5.18 8.70
N VAL A 104 -1.66 4.04 8.28
CA VAL A 104 -0.45 3.45 8.88
C VAL A 104 0.74 4.37 8.69
N LEU A 105 1.00 4.80 7.46
CA LEU A 105 2.09 5.74 7.18
C LEU A 105 1.89 7.05 7.97
N ALA A 106 0.66 7.53 8.07
CA ALA A 106 0.33 8.75 8.81
C ALA A 106 0.74 8.69 10.27
N ARG A 107 0.66 7.53 10.94
CA ARG A 107 1.14 7.38 12.33
C ARG A 107 2.65 7.62 12.43
N GLY A 108 3.44 6.95 11.60
CA GLY A 108 4.90 7.12 11.61
C GLY A 108 5.33 8.54 11.23
N VAL A 109 4.67 9.14 10.23
CA VAL A 109 4.90 10.53 9.84
C VAL A 109 4.51 11.48 10.98
N THR A 110 3.40 11.25 11.68
CA THR A 110 3.00 12.06 12.84
C THR A 110 4.07 12.06 13.91
N ILE A 111 4.55 10.87 14.29
CA ILE A 111 5.60 10.72 15.31
C ILE A 111 6.87 11.46 14.87
N ALA A 112 7.35 11.21 13.65
CA ALA A 112 8.57 11.82 13.16
C ALA A 112 8.45 13.35 12.99
N THR A 113 7.33 13.85 12.47
CA THR A 113 7.11 15.29 12.26
C THR A 113 7.02 16.04 13.59
N ARG A 114 6.26 15.54 14.58
CA ARG A 114 6.19 16.14 15.92
C ARG A 114 7.56 16.12 16.59
N TYR A 115 8.25 14.98 16.57
CA TYR A 115 9.58 14.87 17.16
C TYR A 115 10.60 15.81 16.50
N CYS A 116 10.67 15.85 15.17
CA CYS A 116 11.59 16.74 14.46
C CYS A 116 11.27 18.23 14.66
N ALA A 117 10.03 18.58 14.99
CA ALA A 117 9.66 19.95 15.37
C ALA A 117 10.16 20.32 16.78
N VAL A 118 10.25 19.37 17.71
CA VAL A 118 10.76 19.61 19.07
C VAL A 118 12.28 19.48 19.14
N ARG A 119 12.84 18.47 18.48
CA ARG A 119 14.27 18.15 18.51
C ARG A 119 15.08 19.28 17.87
N ARG A 120 16.07 19.79 18.60
CA ARG A 120 17.09 20.70 18.09
C ARG A 120 18.42 19.99 18.01
N GLN A 121 19.14 20.18 16.91
CA GLN A 121 20.50 19.66 16.77
C GLN A 121 21.28 20.41 15.69
N PHE A 122 22.50 20.85 16.03
CA PHE A 122 23.35 21.73 15.23
C PHE A 122 22.72 23.11 15.00
N GLN A 123 23.54 24.06 14.56
CA GLN A 123 23.10 25.40 14.15
C GLN A 123 23.25 25.53 12.64
N ASP A 124 22.44 26.39 12.01
CA ASP A 124 22.74 26.78 10.63
C ASP A 124 24.11 27.44 10.60
N ARG A 125 24.95 27.04 9.63
CA ARG A 125 26.28 27.65 9.48
C ARG A 125 26.18 29.14 9.18
N ASP A 126 25.12 29.53 8.47
CA ASP A 126 24.89 30.90 8.06
C ASP A 126 23.87 31.59 8.99
N ALA A 127 23.59 31.01 10.16
CA ALA A 127 22.74 31.64 11.17
C ALA A 127 23.37 32.96 11.65
N PRO A 128 22.56 34.00 11.89
CA PRO A 128 23.02 35.20 12.57
C PRO A 128 23.71 34.87 13.90
N ALA A 129 24.76 35.62 14.27
CA ALA A 129 25.52 35.38 15.50
C ALA A 129 24.66 35.49 16.79
N ASN A 130 23.50 36.15 16.71
CA ASN A 130 22.52 36.29 17.79
C ASN A 130 21.38 35.26 17.72
N ALA A 131 21.44 34.26 16.83
CA ALA A 131 20.40 33.25 16.72
C ALA A 131 20.34 32.40 18.01
N PRO A 132 19.15 32.19 18.59
CA PRO A 132 19.01 31.47 19.86
C PRO A 132 19.16 29.96 19.65
N GLY A 133 20.33 29.44 20.01
CA GLY A 133 20.61 28.01 20.13
C GLY A 133 20.58 27.22 18.82
N GLU A 134 20.43 25.91 18.96
CA GLU A 134 20.40 24.96 17.83
C GLU A 134 19.08 25.02 17.05
N ASN A 135 19.12 24.73 15.76
CA ASN A 135 17.96 24.72 14.87
C ASN A 135 17.05 23.53 15.15
N GLN A 136 15.73 23.71 14.97
CA GLN A 136 14.81 22.57 14.94
C GLN A 136 15.18 21.68 13.77
N VAL A 137 15.23 20.37 14.00
CA VAL A 137 15.71 19.42 12.99
C VAL A 137 14.79 19.43 11.77
N LEU A 138 13.49 19.73 11.94
CA LEU A 138 12.53 19.88 10.84
C LEU A 138 12.84 21.05 9.89
N ASP A 139 13.69 22.00 10.27
CA ASP A 139 14.08 23.13 9.41
C ASP A 139 15.14 22.74 8.38
N TYR A 140 15.86 21.64 8.59
CA TYR A 140 16.83 21.17 7.60
C TYR A 140 16.15 20.57 6.38
N LYS A 141 16.54 21.04 5.18
CA LYS A 141 16.02 20.54 3.90
C LYS A 141 16.16 19.03 3.73
N MET A 142 17.24 18.44 4.26
CA MET A 142 17.45 16.98 4.25
C MET A 142 16.42 16.22 5.09
N VAL A 143 15.88 16.83 6.14
CA VAL A 143 14.80 16.25 6.95
C VAL A 143 13.46 16.48 6.27
N GLN A 144 13.23 17.66 5.70
CA GLN A 144 12.03 17.98 4.95
C GLN A 144 11.85 17.09 3.72
N ILE A 145 12.89 16.91 2.89
CA ILE A 145 12.81 16.11 1.66
C ILE A 145 12.54 14.63 1.91
N ARG A 146 12.88 14.09 3.09
CA ARG A 146 12.58 12.69 3.43
C ARG A 146 11.25 12.52 4.18
N LEU A 147 10.74 13.56 4.86
CA LEU A 147 9.49 13.49 5.63
C LEU A 147 8.28 14.07 4.90
N PHE A 148 8.40 15.22 4.24
CA PHE A 148 7.24 15.89 3.63
C PHE A 148 6.69 15.16 2.40
N PRO A 149 7.50 14.50 1.55
CA PRO A 149 6.92 13.63 0.54
C PRO A 149 6.17 12.44 1.11
N LEU A 150 6.60 11.90 2.27
CA LEU A 150 5.85 10.87 2.99
C LEU A 150 4.55 11.44 3.58
N LEU A 151 4.60 12.64 4.16
CA LEU A 151 3.40 13.37 4.60
C LEU A 151 2.40 13.52 3.46
N ALA A 152 2.85 13.97 2.30
CA ALA A 152 2.01 14.06 1.10
C ALA A 152 1.48 12.69 0.65
N ALA A 153 2.31 11.64 0.74
CA ALA A 153 1.90 10.28 0.43
C ALA A 153 0.80 9.75 1.37
N THR A 154 0.74 10.17 2.64
CA THR A 154 -0.36 9.76 3.54
C THR A 154 -1.73 10.16 2.98
N PHE A 155 -1.85 11.39 2.47
CA PHE A 155 -3.07 11.91 1.86
C PHE A 155 -3.32 11.30 0.49
N ALA A 156 -2.27 11.15 -0.34
CA ALA A 156 -2.38 10.51 -1.65
C ALA A 156 -2.93 9.08 -1.54
N LEU A 157 -2.40 8.28 -0.61
CA LEU A 157 -2.86 6.92 -0.33
C LEU A 157 -4.26 6.91 0.28
N HIS A 158 -4.61 7.89 1.11
CA HIS A 158 -5.97 8.01 1.66
C HIS A 158 -7.02 8.21 0.57
N PHE A 159 -6.81 9.20 -0.32
CA PHE A 159 -7.74 9.46 -1.43
C PHE A 159 -7.79 8.27 -2.39
N SER A 160 -6.65 7.63 -2.66
CA SER A 160 -6.59 6.42 -3.49
C SER A 160 -7.35 5.24 -2.89
N GLY A 161 -7.22 5.00 -1.59
CA GLY A 161 -7.97 3.97 -0.87
C GLY A 161 -9.47 4.23 -0.88
N ARG A 162 -9.90 5.49 -0.72
CA ARG A 162 -11.31 5.87 -0.85
C ARG A 162 -11.84 5.66 -2.26
N GLY A 163 -11.10 6.07 -3.29
CA GLY A 163 -11.46 5.86 -4.70
C GLY A 163 -11.59 4.37 -5.03
N MET A 164 -10.66 3.55 -4.56
CA MET A 164 -10.70 2.09 -4.74
C MET A 164 -11.90 1.44 -4.03
N MET A 165 -12.22 1.88 -2.81
CA MET A 165 -13.40 1.39 -2.08
C MET A 165 -14.71 1.78 -2.78
N ALA A 166 -14.77 3.00 -3.33
CA ALA A 166 -15.91 3.44 -4.13
C ALA A 166 -16.07 2.58 -5.40
N LEU A 167 -14.98 2.31 -6.12
CA LEU A 167 -14.99 1.43 -7.29
C LEU A 167 -15.42 0.00 -6.93
N TYR A 168 -14.93 -0.54 -5.81
CA TYR A 168 -15.36 -1.85 -5.30
C TYR A 168 -16.86 -1.90 -5.02
N ASN A 169 -17.38 -0.91 -4.28
CA ASN A 169 -18.79 -0.84 -3.93
C ASN A 169 -19.69 -0.71 -5.16
N HIS A 170 -19.29 0.12 -6.13
CA HIS A 170 -19.98 0.26 -7.41
C HIS A 170 -20.05 -1.08 -8.16
N ASN A 171 -18.94 -1.81 -8.22
CA ASN A 171 -18.88 -3.13 -8.85
C ASN A 171 -19.74 -4.17 -8.14
N GLN A 172 -19.81 -4.17 -6.81
CA GLN A 172 -20.70 -5.05 -6.06
C GLN A 172 -22.18 -4.82 -6.40
N VAL A 173 -22.59 -3.56 -6.61
CA VAL A 173 -23.95 -3.22 -7.02
C VAL A 173 -24.26 -3.77 -8.41
N ILE A 174 -23.33 -3.63 -9.37
CA ILE A 174 -23.49 -4.16 -10.73
C ILE A 174 -23.56 -5.69 -10.71
N MET A 175 -22.65 -6.37 -9.98
CA MET A 175 -22.63 -7.83 -9.89
C MET A 175 -23.94 -8.42 -9.33
N LYS A 176 -24.54 -7.76 -8.33
CA LYS A 176 -25.85 -8.18 -7.79
C LYS A 176 -26.96 -8.08 -8.84
N LYS A 177 -26.88 -7.12 -9.77
CA LYS A 177 -27.84 -6.94 -10.86
C LYS A 177 -27.63 -7.93 -12.01
N SER A 178 -26.40 -8.35 -12.28
CA SER A 178 -26.04 -9.23 -13.41
C SER A 178 -26.16 -10.73 -13.12
N ALA A 179 -26.41 -11.16 -11.88
CA ALA A 179 -26.54 -12.57 -11.50
C ALA A 179 -27.77 -13.30 -12.11
N SER A 180 -28.58 -12.61 -12.92
CA SER A 180 -29.79 -13.13 -13.56
C SER A 180 -29.60 -13.66 -14.99
N ASN A 181 -28.49 -13.37 -15.69
CA ASN A 181 -28.38 -13.68 -17.13
C ASN A 181 -27.13 -14.45 -17.56
N GLN A 182 -27.39 -15.72 -17.91
CA GLN A 182 -26.76 -16.62 -18.88
C GLN A 182 -25.28 -17.09 -18.74
N ALA A 183 -25.19 -18.42 -18.86
CA ALA A 183 -23.98 -19.20 -19.10
C ALA A 183 -23.63 -19.19 -20.59
N SER A 184 -22.39 -18.82 -20.94
CA SER A 184 -21.82 -19.05 -22.27
C SER A 184 -20.71 -20.10 -22.20
N GLY A 185 -20.61 -20.92 -23.26
CA GLY A 185 -19.70 -22.06 -23.38
C GLY A 185 -18.21 -21.70 -23.24
N ARG A 186 -17.40 -22.69 -22.83
CA ARG A 186 -16.04 -22.48 -22.31
C ARG A 186 -15.04 -23.55 -22.77
N GLY A 187 -13.82 -23.11 -23.13
CA GLY A 187 -12.61 -23.94 -23.29
C GLY A 187 -11.81 -24.10 -21.99
N ALA A 188 -10.77 -24.95 -22.01
CA ALA A 188 -9.94 -25.27 -20.84
C ALA A 188 -8.78 -24.26 -20.67
N GLY A 189 -8.98 -23.21 -19.85
CA GLY A 189 -7.92 -22.27 -19.47
C GLY A 189 -8.36 -21.30 -18.34
N PRO A 190 -7.43 -20.72 -17.56
CA PRO A 190 -7.78 -19.85 -16.44
C PRO A 190 -8.31 -18.44 -16.79
N GLU A 191 -8.23 -17.96 -18.04
CA GLU A 191 -8.27 -16.50 -18.30
C GLU A 191 -9.06 -16.03 -19.55
N GLU A 192 -10.14 -16.70 -19.94
CA GLU A 192 -11.05 -16.14 -20.95
C GLU A 192 -12.48 -16.18 -20.47
N LEU A 193 -13.10 -15.03 -20.21
CA LEU A 193 -14.56 -14.81 -20.30
C LEU A 193 -14.90 -13.30 -20.38
N ASN A 194 -15.70 -12.94 -21.38
CA ASN A 194 -16.76 -11.92 -21.51
C ASN A 194 -16.59 -10.43 -21.06
N PRO A 195 -17.28 -9.47 -21.72
CA PRO A 195 -17.21 -8.03 -21.45
C PRO A 195 -17.55 -7.58 -20.01
N GLY A 196 -18.47 -8.27 -19.33
CA GLY A 196 -18.77 -8.03 -17.91
C GLY A 196 -17.63 -8.44 -16.96
N ALA A 197 -16.66 -9.22 -17.44
CA ALA A 197 -15.45 -9.54 -16.70
C ALA A 197 -14.37 -8.46 -16.87
N ASP A 198 -14.46 -7.56 -17.85
CA ASP A 198 -13.41 -6.56 -18.08
C ASP A 198 -13.37 -5.51 -16.96
N LEU A 199 -14.51 -5.11 -16.40
CA LEU A 199 -14.57 -4.22 -15.24
C LEU A 199 -14.09 -4.88 -13.94
N LEU A 200 -14.39 -6.19 -13.77
CA LEU A 200 -13.86 -6.97 -12.65
C LEU A 200 -12.36 -7.24 -12.79
N ALA A 201 -11.88 -7.42 -14.01
CA ALA A 201 -10.46 -7.56 -14.31
C ALA A 201 -9.71 -6.26 -14.04
N ASP A 202 -10.27 -5.12 -14.42
CA ASP A 202 -9.72 -3.78 -14.14
C ASP A 202 -9.64 -3.50 -12.63
N LEU A 203 -10.72 -3.75 -11.89
CA LEU A 203 -10.73 -3.63 -10.43
C LEU A 203 -9.75 -4.61 -9.77
N HIS A 204 -9.66 -5.85 -10.25
CA HIS A 204 -8.68 -6.82 -9.74
C HIS A 204 -7.24 -6.36 -9.98
N ALA A 205 -6.90 -5.96 -11.21
CA ALA A 205 -5.58 -5.46 -11.56
C ALA A 205 -5.22 -4.21 -10.74
N THR A 206 -6.14 -3.25 -10.67
CA THR A 206 -6.01 -2.06 -9.82
C THR A 206 -5.75 -2.45 -8.36
N SER A 207 -6.48 -3.45 -7.84
CA SER A 207 -6.28 -3.91 -6.46
C SER A 207 -4.93 -4.55 -6.20
N CYS A 208 -4.40 -5.31 -7.16
CA CYS A 208 -3.08 -5.91 -7.08
C CYS A 208 -1.99 -4.84 -7.06
N GLY A 209 -2.06 -3.88 -8.00
CA GLY A 209 -1.08 -2.82 -8.15
C GLY A 209 -1.07 -1.85 -6.97
N LEU A 210 -2.25 -1.33 -6.60
CA LEU A 210 -2.36 -0.40 -5.48
C LEU A 210 -1.99 -1.05 -4.15
N LYS A 211 -2.37 -2.32 -3.91
CA LYS A 211 -1.94 -3.02 -2.68
C LYS A 211 -0.42 -3.11 -2.63
N ALA A 212 0.21 -3.53 -3.72
CA ALA A 212 1.66 -3.66 -3.78
C ALA A 212 2.36 -2.30 -3.55
N LEU A 213 1.92 -1.25 -4.25
CA LEU A 213 2.50 0.09 -4.10
C LEU A 213 2.27 0.67 -2.70
N ALA A 214 1.01 0.71 -2.24
CA ALA A 214 0.64 1.38 -0.99
C ALA A 214 1.30 0.71 0.23
N SER A 215 1.35 -0.62 0.25
CA SER A 215 1.99 -1.35 1.35
C SER A 215 3.51 -1.20 1.36
N THR A 216 4.15 -1.17 0.19
CA THR A 216 5.59 -0.87 0.08
C THR A 216 5.89 0.56 0.55
N VAL A 217 5.12 1.55 0.08
CA VAL A 217 5.31 2.97 0.46
C VAL A 217 5.15 3.17 1.96
N ALA A 218 4.15 2.54 2.58
CA ALA A 218 3.96 2.61 4.02
C ALA A 218 5.09 1.91 4.79
N ALA A 219 5.50 0.71 4.39
CA ALA A 219 6.58 -0.03 5.05
C ALA A 219 7.92 0.74 4.99
N GLU A 220 8.34 1.14 3.79
CA GLU A 220 9.58 1.90 3.61
C GLU A 220 9.49 3.28 4.28
N GLY A 221 8.33 3.93 4.22
CA GLY A 221 8.08 5.22 4.86
C GLY A 221 8.20 5.16 6.37
N LEU A 222 7.69 4.11 7.02
CA LEU A 222 7.85 3.90 8.47
C LEU A 222 9.33 3.80 8.87
N GLU A 223 10.15 3.08 8.10
CA GLU A 223 11.59 3.00 8.36
C GLU A 223 12.29 4.35 8.16
N VAL A 224 11.90 5.14 7.16
CA VAL A 224 12.40 6.51 6.99
C VAL A 224 12.01 7.39 8.18
N CYS A 225 10.77 7.30 8.68
CA CYS A 225 10.32 8.00 9.88
C CYS A 225 11.13 7.60 11.11
N ARG A 226 11.39 6.31 11.31
CA ARG A 226 12.23 5.79 12.40
C ARG A 226 13.63 6.39 12.35
N ARG A 227 14.26 6.39 11.17
CA ARG A 227 15.59 6.99 10.95
C ARG A 227 15.58 8.50 11.12
N ALA A 228 14.48 9.17 10.82
CA ALA A 228 14.34 10.61 11.05
C ALA A 228 14.36 10.99 12.53
N CYS A 229 13.91 10.09 13.40
CA CYS A 229 13.96 10.23 14.85
C CYS A 229 15.35 9.96 15.47
N GLY A 230 16.36 9.64 14.67
CA GLY A 230 17.73 9.39 15.14
C GLY A 230 17.81 8.22 16.11
N GLY A 231 18.71 8.30 17.11
CA GLY A 231 18.91 7.24 18.10
C GLY A 231 17.66 6.93 18.93
N HIS A 232 16.87 7.95 19.30
CA HIS A 232 15.63 7.73 20.06
C HIS A 232 14.58 6.95 19.25
N GLY A 233 14.60 7.01 17.91
CA GLY A 233 13.77 6.20 17.05
C GLY A 233 14.04 4.68 17.14
N TYR A 234 15.14 4.28 17.79
CA TYR A 234 15.45 2.86 18.03
C TYR A 234 14.79 2.30 19.30
N SER A 235 14.31 3.17 20.20
CA SER A 235 13.57 2.76 21.39
C SER A 235 12.19 2.22 21.00
N SER A 236 11.72 1.15 21.65
CA SER A 236 10.33 0.67 21.51
C SER A 236 9.32 1.75 21.92
N HIS A 237 9.65 2.60 22.91
CA HIS A 237 8.85 3.75 23.31
C HIS A 237 8.81 4.88 22.27
N SER A 238 9.54 4.76 21.14
CA SER A 238 9.32 5.64 19.99
C SER A 238 7.97 5.40 19.32
N GLY A 239 7.34 4.24 19.53
CA GLY A 239 6.07 3.86 18.91
C GLY A 239 6.19 3.45 17.43
N ILE A 240 7.32 3.70 16.76
CA ILE A 240 7.50 3.35 15.34
C ILE A 240 7.95 1.90 15.17
N GLY A 241 8.91 1.42 15.97
CA GLY A 241 9.51 0.09 15.83
C GLY A 241 8.49 -1.07 15.92
N PRO A 242 7.74 -1.21 17.03
CA PRO A 242 6.72 -2.25 17.16
C PRO A 242 5.69 -2.18 16.02
N TRP A 243 5.18 -0.98 15.73
CA TRP A 243 4.19 -0.78 14.68
C TRP A 243 4.71 -1.14 13.28
N TYR A 244 5.96 -0.80 12.98
CA TYR A 244 6.63 -1.20 11.74
C TYR A 244 6.70 -2.72 11.61
N SER A 245 7.11 -3.42 12.66
CA SER A 245 7.20 -4.88 12.65
C SER A 245 5.83 -5.56 12.44
N ASP A 246 4.77 -5.00 13.03
CA ASP A 246 3.40 -5.51 12.88
C ASP A 246 2.80 -5.20 11.50
N TYR A 247 3.29 -4.17 10.82
CA TYR A 247 2.80 -3.78 9.51
C TYR A 247 3.44 -4.57 8.36
N LEU A 248 4.70 -4.99 8.50
CA LEU A 248 5.48 -5.66 7.45
C LEU A 248 4.79 -6.86 6.78
N PRO A 249 3.99 -7.71 7.46
CA PRO A 249 3.25 -8.77 6.78
C PRO A 249 2.42 -8.31 5.58
N ASN A 250 1.96 -7.05 5.56
CA ASN A 250 1.20 -6.47 4.44
C ASN A 250 1.95 -6.41 3.12
N THR A 251 3.28 -6.48 3.11
CA THR A 251 4.07 -6.55 1.86
C THR A 251 4.12 -7.96 1.27
N THR A 252 3.72 -8.97 2.05
CA THR A 252 3.88 -10.40 1.71
C THR A 252 2.53 -11.13 1.60
N TRP A 253 1.65 -11.00 2.60
CA TRP A 253 0.37 -11.70 2.57
C TRP A 253 -0.60 -11.07 1.58
N GLU A 254 -1.69 -11.78 1.27
CA GLU A 254 -2.67 -11.38 0.24
C GLU A 254 -2.06 -11.17 -1.17
N GLY A 255 -0.90 -11.79 -1.37
CA GLY A 255 -0.07 -11.74 -2.58
C GLY A 255 1.20 -10.94 -2.34
N ASP A 256 2.35 -11.57 -2.57
CA ASP A 256 3.66 -10.92 -2.53
C ASP A 256 3.70 -9.70 -3.46
N ASN A 257 4.26 -8.59 -2.98
CA ASN A 257 4.23 -7.31 -3.70
C ASN A 257 4.92 -7.38 -5.07
N TYR A 258 5.97 -8.18 -5.24
CA TYR A 258 6.59 -8.37 -6.55
C TYR A 258 5.75 -9.29 -7.44
N MET A 259 5.23 -10.39 -6.90
CA MET A 259 4.47 -11.36 -7.69
C MET A 259 3.10 -10.85 -8.14
N LEU A 260 2.45 -9.99 -7.34
CA LEU A 260 1.17 -9.36 -7.70
C LEU A 260 1.25 -8.53 -8.98
N THR A 261 2.41 -7.95 -9.29
CA THR A 261 2.61 -7.11 -10.48
C THR A 261 2.33 -7.85 -11.79
N GLN A 262 2.48 -9.18 -11.81
CA GLN A 262 2.16 -10.00 -12.97
C GLN A 262 0.68 -9.94 -13.35
N GLN A 263 -0.22 -9.84 -12.36
CA GLN A 263 -1.66 -9.74 -12.62
C GLN A 263 -2.01 -8.40 -13.26
N VAL A 264 -1.33 -7.33 -12.83
CA VAL A 264 -1.45 -6.00 -13.42
C VAL A 264 -0.94 -6.00 -14.86
N ALA A 265 0.26 -6.56 -15.08
CA ALA A 265 0.85 -6.64 -16.41
C ALA A 265 -0.01 -7.47 -17.38
N ARG A 266 -0.55 -8.63 -16.97
CA ARG A 266 -1.48 -9.42 -17.81
C ARG A 266 -2.66 -8.58 -18.27
N TYR A 267 -3.27 -7.85 -17.35
CA TYR A 267 -4.39 -6.98 -17.65
C TYR A 267 -3.99 -5.85 -18.60
N LEU A 268 -2.91 -5.13 -18.33
CA LEU A 268 -2.43 -4.02 -19.18
C LEU A 268 -2.05 -4.49 -20.59
N LEU A 269 -1.37 -5.63 -20.73
CA LEU A 269 -1.04 -6.21 -22.02
C LEU A 269 -2.30 -6.65 -22.79
N LYS A 270 -3.30 -7.23 -22.10
CA LYS A 270 -4.60 -7.55 -22.70
C LYS A 270 -5.29 -6.27 -23.20
N SER A 271 -5.37 -5.24 -22.37
CA SER A 271 -5.97 -3.94 -22.73
C SER A 271 -5.26 -3.30 -23.91
N ALA A 272 -3.92 -3.32 -23.95
CA ALA A 272 -3.15 -2.79 -25.07
C ALA A 272 -3.43 -3.54 -26.39
N ARG A 273 -3.54 -4.88 -26.36
CA ARG A 273 -3.96 -5.67 -27.53
C ARG A 273 -5.37 -5.30 -27.99
N SER A 274 -6.31 -5.14 -27.05
CA SER A 274 -7.69 -4.72 -27.36
C SER A 274 -7.74 -3.35 -28.01
N VAL A 275 -6.91 -2.41 -27.55
CA VAL A 275 -6.77 -1.07 -28.16
C VAL A 275 -6.22 -1.19 -29.59
N PHE A 276 -5.21 -2.02 -29.84
CA PHE A 276 -4.67 -2.24 -31.20
C PHE A 276 -5.70 -2.80 -32.18
N VAL A 277 -6.58 -3.69 -31.72
CA VAL A 277 -7.63 -4.31 -32.55
C VAL A 277 -8.87 -3.41 -32.67
N GLY A 278 -8.87 -2.21 -32.06
CA GLY A 278 -9.99 -1.27 -32.12
C GLY A 278 -11.21 -1.72 -31.31
N LYS A 279 -11.02 -2.60 -30.32
CA LYS A 279 -12.07 -3.08 -29.40
C LYS A 279 -11.73 -2.79 -27.93
N PRO A 280 -11.38 -1.53 -27.57
CA PRO A 280 -11.04 -1.18 -26.20
C PRO A 280 -12.26 -1.31 -25.27
N ALA A 281 -12.00 -1.63 -24.00
CA ALA A 281 -13.02 -1.50 -22.98
C ALA A 281 -13.25 -0.01 -22.66
N ASN A 282 -14.46 0.35 -22.21
CA ASN A 282 -14.76 1.71 -21.77
C ASN A 282 -14.26 1.91 -20.33
N ASN A 283 -12.95 2.10 -20.16
CA ASN A 283 -12.31 2.38 -18.89
C ASN A 283 -11.09 3.28 -19.04
N ASP A 284 -10.64 3.84 -17.91
CA ASP A 284 -9.53 4.78 -17.83
C ASP A 284 -8.21 4.20 -18.39
N THR A 285 -7.93 2.93 -18.05
CA THR A 285 -6.77 2.20 -18.57
C THR A 285 -6.72 2.18 -20.10
N CYS A 286 -7.85 1.88 -20.77
CA CYS A 286 -7.89 1.90 -22.23
C CYS A 286 -7.81 3.33 -22.78
N ALA A 287 -8.40 4.31 -22.10
CA ALA A 287 -8.35 5.72 -22.51
C ALA A 287 -6.92 6.26 -22.55
N ILE A 288 -6.09 5.98 -21.53
CA ILE A 288 -4.68 6.42 -21.52
C ILE A 288 -3.85 5.73 -22.61
N LEU A 289 -4.13 4.45 -22.88
CA LEU A 289 -3.45 3.69 -23.94
C LEU A 289 -3.81 4.22 -25.33
N GLN A 290 -5.07 4.57 -25.55
CA GLN A 290 -5.53 5.20 -26.80
C GLN A 290 -4.91 6.59 -26.98
N SER A 291 -4.87 7.40 -25.93
CA SER A 291 -4.27 8.74 -25.95
C SER A 291 -2.78 8.70 -26.27
N TYR A 292 -2.06 7.72 -25.73
CA TYR A 292 -0.65 7.50 -26.07
C TYR A 292 -0.48 7.11 -27.54
N LEU A 293 -1.25 6.13 -28.04
CA LEU A 293 -1.11 5.68 -29.44
C LEU A 293 -1.45 6.76 -30.45
N SER A 294 -2.42 7.64 -30.18
CA SER A 294 -2.78 8.72 -31.10
C SER A 294 -1.71 9.81 -31.19
N ARG A 295 -0.81 9.91 -30.19
CA ARG A 295 0.18 11.00 -30.06
C ARG A 295 1.63 10.52 -30.06
N ARG A 296 1.89 9.21 -30.04
CA ARG A 296 3.26 8.66 -29.89
C ARG A 296 4.26 9.19 -30.92
N GLU A 297 3.81 9.48 -32.14
CA GLU A 297 4.67 10.00 -33.22
C GLU A 297 4.87 11.52 -33.12
N THR A 298 3.91 12.26 -32.56
CA THR A 298 4.00 13.71 -32.34
C THR A 298 4.75 14.06 -31.06
N GLY A 299 4.82 13.13 -30.11
CA GLY A 299 5.41 13.33 -28.79
C GLY A 299 4.44 13.93 -27.75
N ALA A 300 4.90 13.95 -26.50
CA ALA A 300 4.22 14.61 -25.40
C ALA A 300 4.69 16.07 -25.26
N ALA A 301 3.77 16.94 -24.86
CA ALA A 301 4.04 18.35 -24.59
C ALA A 301 3.29 18.75 -23.31
N PHE A 302 3.77 18.23 -22.17
CA PHE A 302 3.16 18.46 -20.86
C PHE A 302 3.91 19.56 -20.11
N ASP A 303 3.22 20.57 -19.58
CA ASP A 303 3.80 21.56 -18.66
C ASP A 303 3.61 21.16 -17.20
N ILE A 304 4.43 20.20 -16.75
CA ILE A 304 4.38 19.68 -15.38
C ILE A 304 4.77 20.71 -14.30
N LEU A 305 5.29 21.88 -14.68
CA LEU A 305 5.73 22.91 -13.73
C LEU A 305 4.63 23.94 -13.43
N GLU A 306 3.72 24.18 -14.36
CA GLU A 306 2.66 25.18 -14.17
C GLU A 306 1.25 24.57 -14.24
N ASN A 307 1.07 23.41 -14.88
CA ASN A 307 -0.24 22.76 -15.05
C ASN A 307 -0.34 21.43 -14.29
N ASP A 308 -1.21 21.39 -13.29
CA ASP A 308 -1.42 20.20 -12.45
C ASP A 308 -2.05 19.02 -13.21
N ALA A 309 -2.87 19.28 -14.24
CA ALA A 309 -3.44 18.22 -15.10
C ALA A 309 -2.36 17.57 -15.96
N ASP A 310 -1.36 18.34 -16.40
CA ASP A 310 -0.23 17.84 -17.19
C ASP A 310 0.69 16.94 -16.36
N ILE A 311 0.76 17.13 -15.04
CA ILE A 311 1.41 16.18 -14.14
C ILE A 311 0.72 14.81 -14.24
N VAL A 312 -0.62 14.76 -14.13
CA VAL A 312 -1.38 13.52 -14.24
C VAL A 312 -1.20 12.89 -15.63
N ALA A 313 -1.24 13.70 -16.68
CA ALA A 313 -1.05 13.24 -18.05
C ALA A 313 0.35 12.68 -18.31
N ALA A 314 1.40 13.25 -17.71
CA ALA A 314 2.76 12.72 -17.78
C ALA A 314 2.88 11.34 -17.11
N PHE A 315 2.22 11.13 -15.97
CA PHE A 315 2.17 9.81 -15.31
C PHE A 315 1.41 8.79 -16.15
N ALA A 316 0.28 9.17 -16.75
CA ALA A 316 -0.50 8.34 -17.67
C ALA A 316 0.34 7.93 -18.89
N TRP A 317 1.06 8.89 -19.48
CA TRP A 317 1.94 8.68 -20.63
C TRP A 317 3.05 7.69 -20.34
N ARG A 318 3.73 7.85 -19.19
CA ARG A 318 4.78 6.91 -18.74
C ARG A 318 4.23 5.49 -18.59
N ALA A 319 3.06 5.32 -17.96
CA ALA A 319 2.43 4.01 -17.78
C ALA A 319 2.05 3.38 -19.14
N ALA A 320 1.49 4.16 -20.06
CA ALA A 320 1.13 3.70 -21.40
C ALA A 320 2.38 3.31 -22.22
N TYR A 321 3.42 4.14 -22.21
CA TYR A 321 4.71 3.87 -22.85
C TYR A 321 5.29 2.51 -22.39
N LEU A 322 5.42 2.31 -21.08
CA LEU A 322 5.94 1.05 -20.52
C LEU A 322 5.02 -0.14 -20.86
N THR A 323 3.71 0.07 -21.00
CA THR A 323 2.78 -0.98 -21.41
C THR A 323 3.09 -1.45 -22.83
N PHE A 324 3.28 -0.51 -23.76
CA PHE A 324 3.58 -0.84 -25.15
C PHE A 324 4.99 -1.39 -25.35
N GLU A 325 5.98 -0.94 -24.57
CA GLU A 325 7.32 -1.55 -24.58
C GLU A 325 7.28 -3.00 -24.06
N ALA A 326 6.61 -3.25 -22.93
CA ALA A 326 6.43 -4.62 -22.43
C ALA A 326 5.65 -5.49 -23.43
N LEU A 327 4.67 -4.92 -24.13
CA LEU A 327 3.92 -5.62 -25.17
C LEU A 327 4.80 -5.94 -26.38
N LYS A 328 5.62 -5.00 -26.83
CA LYS A 328 6.58 -5.22 -27.93
C LYS A 328 7.56 -6.34 -27.57
N HIS A 329 8.16 -6.31 -26.37
CA HIS A 329 9.03 -7.38 -25.90
C HIS A 329 8.34 -8.74 -25.86
N ARG A 330 7.05 -8.77 -25.48
CA ARG A 330 6.27 -10.02 -25.39
C ARG A 330 5.83 -10.55 -26.75
N ASP A 331 5.25 -9.69 -27.59
CA ASP A 331 4.50 -10.09 -28.78
C ASP A 331 5.33 -10.00 -30.06
N VAL A 332 6.31 -9.09 -30.13
CA VAL A 332 7.19 -8.92 -31.29
C VAL A 332 8.49 -9.68 -31.07
N GLU A 333 9.20 -9.39 -29.99
CA GLU A 333 10.52 -10.00 -29.69
C GLU A 333 10.40 -11.42 -29.09
N LYS A 334 9.16 -11.87 -28.80
CA LYS A 334 8.85 -13.20 -28.27
C LYS A 334 9.62 -13.56 -26.99
N ARG A 335 9.97 -12.56 -26.17
CA ARG A 335 10.63 -12.79 -24.87
C ARG A 335 9.74 -13.65 -23.96
N SER A 336 10.39 -14.53 -23.21
CA SER A 336 9.71 -15.42 -22.26
C SER A 336 9.01 -14.61 -21.15
N TRP A 337 7.90 -15.14 -20.61
CA TRP A 337 7.19 -14.49 -19.51
C TRP A 337 8.10 -14.21 -18.31
N ASN A 338 8.94 -15.19 -17.96
CA ASN A 338 9.88 -15.08 -16.85
C ASN A 338 10.91 -13.95 -17.06
N SER A 339 11.44 -13.81 -18.29
CA SER A 339 12.39 -12.74 -18.61
C SER A 339 11.79 -11.33 -18.60
N LEU A 340 10.46 -11.21 -18.52
CA LEU A 340 9.74 -9.93 -18.47
C LEU A 340 9.23 -9.59 -17.07
N LEU A 341 9.49 -10.41 -16.05
CA LEU A 341 8.99 -10.15 -14.69
C LEU A 341 9.47 -8.80 -14.13
N VAL A 342 10.69 -8.38 -14.47
CA VAL A 342 11.23 -7.07 -14.08
C VAL A 342 10.51 -5.94 -14.84
N ASP A 343 10.26 -6.12 -16.14
CA ASP A 343 9.47 -5.18 -16.94
C ASP A 343 8.05 -5.03 -16.39
N PHE A 344 7.43 -6.14 -15.98
CA PHE A 344 6.09 -6.17 -15.38
C PHE A 344 6.05 -5.48 -14.02
N TRP A 345 7.09 -5.65 -13.19
CA TRP A 345 7.19 -4.95 -11.92
C TRP A 345 7.28 -3.42 -12.13
N ARG A 346 8.15 -2.96 -13.05
CA ARG A 346 8.29 -1.53 -13.41
C ARG A 346 6.98 -0.97 -13.95
N LEU A 347 6.36 -1.65 -14.91
CA LEU A 347 5.08 -1.29 -15.52
C LEU A 347 3.96 -1.18 -14.47
N SER A 348 3.80 -2.21 -13.65
CA SER A 348 2.78 -2.25 -12.60
C SER A 348 2.97 -1.11 -11.60
N THR A 349 4.21 -0.84 -11.20
CA THR A 349 4.55 0.27 -10.30
C THR A 349 4.21 1.60 -10.95
N ALA A 350 4.58 1.80 -12.22
CA ALA A 350 4.31 3.04 -12.94
C ALA A 350 2.81 3.32 -13.11
N HIS A 351 2.02 2.29 -13.44
CA HIS A 351 0.57 2.39 -13.53
C HIS A 351 -0.09 2.64 -12.17
N SER A 352 0.39 1.99 -11.10
CA SER A 352 -0.15 2.20 -9.75
C SER A 352 0.16 3.61 -9.23
N GLN A 353 1.35 4.14 -9.51
CA GLN A 353 1.71 5.53 -9.18
C GLN A 353 0.83 6.53 -9.96
N TYR A 354 0.53 6.25 -11.23
CA TYR A 354 -0.43 7.04 -12.00
C TYR A 354 -1.80 7.06 -11.33
N LEU A 355 -2.34 5.89 -10.92
CA LEU A 355 -3.63 5.83 -10.25
C LEU A 355 -3.63 6.62 -8.93
N VAL A 356 -2.54 6.59 -8.16
CA VAL A 356 -2.42 7.37 -6.92
C VAL A 356 -2.44 8.88 -7.20
N VAL A 357 -1.66 9.33 -8.18
CA VAL A 357 -1.60 10.75 -8.59
C VAL A 357 -2.95 11.21 -9.13
N LYS A 358 -3.60 10.40 -9.98
CA LYS A 358 -4.92 10.68 -10.53
C LYS A 358 -5.99 10.79 -9.44
N ASN A 359 -6.09 9.81 -8.54
CA ASN A 359 -7.08 9.83 -7.46
C ASN A 359 -6.89 11.03 -6.53
N PHE A 360 -5.64 11.44 -6.27
CA PHE A 360 -5.37 12.63 -5.48
C PHE A 360 -5.76 13.90 -6.24
N TYR A 361 -5.43 13.99 -7.54
CA TYR A 361 -5.84 15.11 -8.39
C TYR A 361 -7.36 15.26 -8.45
N GLU A 362 -8.09 14.18 -8.73
CA GLU A 362 -9.56 14.17 -8.81
C GLU A 362 -10.22 14.56 -7.49
N ALA A 363 -9.56 14.29 -6.35
CA ALA A 363 -10.06 14.68 -5.03
C ALA A 363 -9.90 16.18 -4.73
N VAL A 364 -8.86 16.85 -5.25
CA VAL A 364 -8.50 18.25 -4.89
C VAL A 364 -8.64 19.26 -6.05
N PHE A 365 -8.86 18.78 -7.26
CA PHE A 365 -9.17 19.57 -8.46
C PHE A 365 -10.45 19.09 -9.20
N PRO A 366 -11.55 18.72 -8.52
CA PRO A 366 -12.80 18.47 -9.21
C PRO A 366 -13.32 19.76 -9.88
N SER A 367 -14.17 19.61 -10.90
CA SER A 367 -14.81 20.73 -11.58
C SER A 367 -15.60 21.60 -10.58
N GLY A 368 -15.41 22.91 -10.66
CA GLY A 368 -16.06 23.89 -9.78
C GLY A 368 -15.10 24.98 -9.30
N SER A 369 -15.63 25.93 -8.53
CA SER A 369 -14.85 26.93 -7.84
C SER A 369 -14.09 26.33 -6.64
N SER A 370 -12.96 26.93 -6.23
CA SER A 370 -12.20 26.47 -5.05
C SER A 370 -13.06 26.38 -3.78
N ALA A 371 -14.02 27.29 -3.60
CA ALA A 371 -14.97 27.28 -2.50
C ALA A 371 -15.86 26.01 -2.50
N GLU A 372 -16.41 25.64 -3.66
CA GLU A 372 -17.24 24.43 -3.80
C GLU A 372 -16.44 23.16 -3.54
N VAL A 373 -15.21 23.09 -4.05
CA VAL A 373 -14.31 21.96 -3.80
C VAL A 373 -14.00 21.85 -2.30
N ALA A 374 -13.63 22.95 -1.65
CA ALA A 374 -13.33 22.98 -0.23
C ALA A 374 -14.54 22.54 0.61
N ALA A 375 -15.73 23.05 0.29
CA ALA A 375 -16.99 22.66 0.94
C ALA A 375 -17.29 21.17 0.77
N SER A 376 -17.06 20.59 -0.41
CA SER A 376 -17.28 19.16 -0.67
C SER A 376 -16.40 18.23 0.18
N LEU A 377 -15.22 18.73 0.58
CA LEU A 377 -14.29 18.04 1.45
C LEU A 377 -14.50 18.38 2.94
N GLY A 378 -15.39 19.33 3.24
CA GLY A 378 -15.64 19.82 4.60
C GLY A 378 -14.47 20.64 5.17
N ILE A 379 -13.75 21.37 4.33
CA ILE A 379 -12.58 22.18 4.69
C ILE A 379 -12.72 23.62 4.15
N ASP A 380 -11.83 24.52 4.57
CA ASP A 380 -11.71 25.86 4.02
C ASP A 380 -10.77 25.93 2.79
N GLU A 381 -10.87 27.02 2.03
CA GLU A 381 -10.04 27.23 0.82
C GLU A 381 -8.53 27.27 1.10
N PRO A 382 -8.03 27.91 2.18
CA PRO A 382 -6.61 27.84 2.53
C PRO A 382 -6.12 26.41 2.78
N THR A 383 -6.93 25.57 3.42
CA THR A 383 -6.60 24.15 3.64
C THR A 383 -6.58 23.39 2.32
N LEU A 384 -7.51 23.68 1.41
CA LEU A 384 -7.49 23.11 0.06
C LEU A 384 -6.21 23.48 -0.71
N ASP A 385 -5.74 24.73 -0.61
CA ASP A 385 -4.47 25.16 -1.23
C ASP A 385 -3.27 24.36 -0.69
N VAL A 386 -3.22 24.11 0.63
CA VAL A 386 -2.17 23.25 1.22
C VAL A 386 -2.29 21.81 0.73
N LEU A 387 -3.49 21.26 0.58
CA LEU A 387 -3.69 19.91 0.00
C LEU A 387 -3.22 19.84 -1.46
N ARG A 388 -3.46 20.89 -2.25
CA ARG A 388 -2.95 20.99 -3.65
C ARG A 388 -1.43 21.05 -3.68
N LYS A 389 -0.79 21.75 -2.73
CA LYS A 389 0.68 21.73 -2.57
C LYS A 389 1.19 20.35 -2.18
N LEU A 390 0.49 19.59 -1.33
CA LEU A 390 0.82 18.20 -1.04
C LEU A 390 0.68 17.31 -2.28
N PHE A 391 -0.38 17.47 -3.08
CA PHE A 391 -0.51 16.78 -4.37
C PHE A 391 0.70 17.04 -5.25
N ARG A 392 1.10 18.30 -5.42
CA ARG A 392 2.27 18.66 -6.21
C ARG A 392 3.55 18.08 -5.65
N LEU A 393 3.76 18.14 -4.32
CA LEU A 393 4.96 17.59 -3.69
C LEU A 393 5.05 16.08 -3.90
N HIS A 394 3.96 15.35 -3.67
CA HIS A 394 3.91 13.90 -3.88
C HIS A 394 4.25 13.54 -5.32
N SER A 395 3.59 14.20 -6.28
CA SER A 395 3.69 13.88 -7.69
C SER A 395 5.06 14.26 -8.27
N LEU A 396 5.56 15.46 -7.97
CA LEU A 396 6.84 15.95 -8.47
C LEU A 396 8.03 15.24 -7.82
N HIS A 397 7.97 14.90 -6.53
CA HIS A 397 9.02 14.09 -5.90
C HIS A 397 9.03 12.67 -6.46
N THR A 398 7.87 12.06 -6.71
CA THR A 398 7.79 10.74 -7.36
C THR A 398 8.35 10.79 -8.77
N LEU A 399 8.03 11.84 -9.54
CA LEU A 399 8.59 12.05 -10.88
C LEU A 399 10.11 12.19 -10.85
N GLU A 400 10.66 12.90 -9.87
CA GLU A 400 12.09 13.08 -9.70
C GLU A 400 12.82 11.76 -9.37
N ARG A 401 12.22 10.93 -8.50
CA ARG A 401 12.75 9.59 -8.18
C ARG A 401 12.71 8.62 -9.36
N GLU A 402 11.67 8.71 -10.19
CA GLU A 402 11.47 7.84 -11.36
C GLU A 402 11.87 8.52 -12.68
N SER A 403 12.74 9.53 -12.62
CA SER A 403 13.03 10.44 -13.73
C SER A 403 13.53 9.74 -15.00
N ALA A 404 14.20 8.59 -14.88
CA ALA A 404 14.64 7.79 -16.01
C ALA A 404 13.47 7.31 -16.88
N ASP A 405 12.38 6.83 -16.28
CA ASP A 405 11.22 6.32 -17.02
C ASP A 405 10.43 7.48 -17.66
N PHE A 406 10.33 8.61 -16.96
CA PHE A 406 9.68 9.79 -17.53
C PHE A 406 10.46 10.40 -18.70
N PHE A 407 11.79 10.43 -18.60
CA PHE A 407 12.65 10.91 -19.70
C PHE A 407 12.62 9.97 -20.90
N THR A 408 12.78 8.66 -20.68
CA THR A 408 12.80 7.65 -21.76
C THR A 408 11.46 7.53 -22.48
N SER A 409 10.34 7.72 -21.77
CA SER A 409 9.00 7.78 -22.38
C SER A 409 8.74 9.06 -23.19
N GLY A 410 9.61 10.07 -23.08
CA GLY A 410 9.43 11.39 -23.67
C GLY A 410 8.35 12.24 -22.98
N ALA A 411 7.82 11.81 -21.83
CA ALA A 411 6.79 12.54 -21.10
C ALA A 411 7.27 13.92 -20.58
N VAL A 412 8.54 14.02 -20.15
CA VAL A 412 9.13 15.29 -19.72
C VAL A 412 10.55 15.47 -20.24
N THR A 413 10.99 16.72 -20.29
CA THR A 413 12.34 17.08 -20.70
C THR A 413 13.34 17.05 -19.53
N THR A 414 14.64 16.92 -19.84
CA THR A 414 15.72 17.05 -18.85
C THR A 414 15.65 18.37 -18.10
N ARG A 415 15.26 19.46 -18.78
CA ARG A 415 15.12 20.78 -18.15
C ARG A 415 13.99 20.79 -17.11
N GLN A 416 12.85 20.19 -17.42
CA GLN A 416 11.75 20.06 -16.46
C GLN A 416 12.15 19.22 -15.24
N ILE A 417 12.90 18.13 -15.44
CA ILE A 417 13.42 17.30 -14.33
C ILE A 417 14.36 18.13 -13.42
N ILE A 418 15.30 18.88 -14.01
CA ILE A 418 16.23 19.74 -13.26
C ILE A 418 15.47 20.80 -12.48
N LEU A 419 14.51 21.49 -13.11
CA LEU A 419 13.70 22.53 -12.46
C LEU A 419 12.81 21.95 -11.36
N THR A 420 12.30 20.74 -11.56
CA THR A 420 11.52 20.02 -10.55
C THR A 420 12.34 19.80 -9.29
N ARG A 421 13.53 19.22 -9.42
CA ARG A 421 14.44 18.91 -8.31
C ARG A 421 14.96 20.17 -7.60
N THR A 422 15.42 21.15 -8.37
CA THR A 422 16.18 22.30 -7.84
C THR A 422 15.30 23.47 -7.39
N LYS A 423 14.08 23.59 -7.93
CA LYS A 423 13.18 24.70 -7.63
C LYS A 423 11.83 24.24 -7.09
N ALA A 424 11.06 23.48 -7.87
CA ALA A 424 9.65 23.22 -7.56
C ALA A 424 9.49 22.44 -6.24
N VAL A 425 10.23 21.34 -6.08
CA VAL A 425 10.21 20.54 -4.84
C VAL A 425 10.73 21.38 -3.67
N MET A 426 11.84 22.09 -3.81
CA MET A 426 12.42 22.90 -2.73
C MET A 426 11.45 23.98 -2.23
N ARG A 427 10.80 24.70 -3.15
CA ARG A 427 9.76 25.68 -2.84
C ARG A 427 8.58 25.05 -2.10
N LEU A 428 8.10 23.90 -2.56
CA LEU A 428 7.01 23.19 -1.89
C LEU A 428 7.39 22.77 -0.46
N LEU A 429 8.65 22.38 -0.21
CA LEU A 429 9.11 22.08 1.15
C LEU A 429 9.03 23.33 2.06
N ASP A 430 9.41 24.50 1.57
CA ASP A 430 9.28 25.77 2.32
C ASP A 430 7.82 26.11 2.61
N GLU A 431 6.94 25.98 1.61
CA GLU A 431 5.52 26.30 1.74
C GLU A 431 4.78 25.33 2.67
N ILE A 432 5.19 24.05 2.74
CA ILE A 432 4.54 23.03 3.58
C ILE A 432 5.07 23.06 5.03
N ARG A 433 6.33 23.45 5.25
CA ARG A 433 6.97 23.51 6.58
C ARG A 433 6.13 24.19 7.67
N PRO A 434 5.51 25.37 7.46
CA PRO A 434 4.71 26.04 8.50
C PRO A 434 3.37 25.34 8.80
N HIS A 435 2.96 24.36 7.98
CA HIS A 435 1.74 23.59 8.16
C HIS A 435 1.99 22.16 8.66
N ALA A 436 3.24 21.67 8.62
CA ALA A 436 3.58 20.27 8.84
C ALA A 436 2.98 19.65 10.12
N VAL A 437 3.08 20.33 11.27
CA VAL A 437 2.51 19.84 12.55
C VAL A 437 0.97 19.79 12.48
N ARG A 438 0.33 20.84 11.99
CA ARG A 438 -1.14 20.90 11.82
C ARG A 438 -1.67 19.83 10.86
N LEU A 439 -0.90 19.54 9.81
CA LEU A 439 -1.22 18.48 8.86
C LEU A 439 -1.18 17.10 9.50
N VAL A 440 -0.18 16.78 10.32
CA VAL A 440 -0.16 15.49 11.03
C VAL A 440 -1.23 15.42 12.14
N ASP A 441 -1.54 16.55 12.79
CA ASP A 441 -2.60 16.62 13.81
C ASP A 441 -4.00 16.43 13.23
N SER A 442 -4.20 16.72 11.92
CA SER A 442 -5.48 16.50 11.23
C SER A 442 -5.94 15.04 11.23
N TRP A 443 -5.01 14.09 11.40
CA TRP A 443 -5.32 12.66 11.53
C TRP A 443 -5.91 12.30 12.90
N LYS A 444 -5.83 13.22 13.88
CA LYS A 444 -6.44 13.10 15.22
C LYS A 444 -6.09 11.81 15.94
N PHE A 445 -4.85 11.33 15.79
CA PHE A 445 -4.38 10.20 16.58
C PHE A 445 -4.25 10.60 18.06
N PRO A 446 -4.99 9.97 18.99
CA PRO A 446 -4.82 10.20 20.41
C PRO A 446 -3.52 9.55 20.90
N ASP A 447 -2.90 10.13 21.92
CA ASP A 447 -1.60 9.67 22.43
C ASP A 447 -1.64 8.20 22.90
N TRP A 448 -2.78 7.72 23.44
CA TRP A 448 -2.93 6.30 23.83
C TRP A 448 -2.87 5.35 22.63
N GLN A 449 -3.29 5.79 21.44
CA GLN A 449 -3.24 4.97 20.22
C GLN A 449 -1.86 5.03 19.55
N LEU A 450 -1.18 6.17 19.61
CA LEU A 450 0.19 6.28 19.10
C LEU A 450 1.21 5.58 20.00
N ASP A 451 0.92 5.51 21.30
CA ASP A 451 1.76 4.92 22.35
C ASP A 451 3.26 5.21 22.15
N THR A 452 3.59 6.49 22.20
CA THR A 452 4.89 7.02 21.81
C THR A 452 5.31 8.13 22.75
N SER A 453 6.59 8.18 23.11
CA SER A 453 7.20 9.35 23.75
C SER A 453 7.57 10.44 22.75
N LEU A 454 7.92 10.07 21.50
CA LEU A 454 8.43 11.01 20.50
C LEU A 454 7.33 11.80 19.80
N GLY A 455 6.18 11.17 19.61
CA GLY A 455 5.05 11.72 18.87
C GLY A 455 3.94 12.31 19.74
N ARG A 456 4.19 12.61 21.01
CA ARG A 456 3.18 13.15 21.93
C ARG A 456 2.57 14.44 21.41
N PHE A 457 1.27 14.61 21.60
CA PHE A 457 0.56 15.81 21.17
C PHE A 457 1.07 17.08 21.86
N ASP A 458 1.44 17.00 23.15
CA ASP A 458 1.94 18.14 23.93
C ASP A 458 3.43 18.50 23.69
N GLY A 459 4.14 17.69 22.92
CA GLY A 459 5.58 17.89 22.65
C GLY A 459 6.51 17.63 23.83
N LYS A 460 6.03 17.10 24.96
CA LYS A 460 6.85 16.76 26.16
C LYS A 460 7.61 15.45 25.98
N VAL A 461 8.49 15.45 24.98
CA VAL A 461 9.17 14.25 24.51
C VAL A 461 10.15 13.69 25.55
N TYR A 462 11.01 14.55 26.09
CA TYR A 462 12.12 14.11 26.93
C TYR A 462 11.64 13.67 28.31
N GLU A 463 10.61 14.34 28.84
CA GLU A 463 9.96 14.00 30.10
C GLU A 463 9.33 12.62 30.03
N ASP A 464 8.60 12.30 28.96
CA ASP A 464 7.99 10.98 28.82
C ASP A 464 9.03 9.90 28.50
N LEU A 465 10.05 10.18 27.70
CA LEU A 465 11.17 9.26 27.47
C LEU A 465 11.84 8.89 28.79
N PHE A 466 12.13 9.88 29.64
CA PHE A 466 12.72 9.66 30.94
C PHE A 466 11.79 8.85 31.83
N ARG A 467 10.52 9.27 31.96
CA ARG A 467 9.50 8.59 32.78
C ARG A 467 9.35 7.12 32.41
N ARG A 468 9.18 6.78 31.13
CA ARG A 468 9.07 5.39 30.68
C ARG A 468 10.35 4.59 30.93
N ALA A 469 11.52 5.22 30.73
CA ALA A 469 12.78 4.55 31.01
C ALA A 469 12.99 4.32 32.52
N SER A 470 12.66 5.27 33.39
CA SER A 470 12.94 5.20 34.82
C SER A 470 11.87 4.46 35.62
N GLU A 471 10.60 4.61 35.27
CA GLU A 471 9.46 4.12 36.06
C GLU A 471 8.79 2.88 35.47
N GLU A 472 8.83 2.67 34.15
CA GLU A 472 8.15 1.53 33.49
C GLU A 472 9.10 0.38 33.12
N ASN A 473 10.42 0.58 33.18
CA ASN A 473 11.38 -0.46 32.82
C ASN A 473 11.71 -1.37 34.02
N PRO A 474 11.21 -2.62 34.05
CA PRO A 474 11.42 -3.52 35.18
C PRO A 474 12.90 -3.88 35.39
N LEU A 475 13.75 -3.73 34.36
CA LEU A 475 15.19 -3.97 34.48
C LEU A 475 15.84 -3.03 35.51
N ASN A 476 15.30 -1.81 35.66
CA ASN A 476 15.83 -0.83 36.62
C ASN A 476 15.45 -1.14 38.07
N GLU A 477 14.54 -2.09 38.30
CA GLU A 477 14.27 -2.63 39.63
C GLU A 477 15.28 -3.73 40.01
N LEU A 478 16.04 -4.26 39.07
CA LEU A 478 16.99 -5.34 39.29
C LEU A 478 18.38 -4.80 39.64
N THR A 479 19.01 -5.41 40.63
CA THR A 479 20.41 -5.17 41.01
C THR A 479 21.25 -6.35 40.55
N PHE A 480 22.04 -6.15 39.50
CA PHE A 480 22.94 -7.18 38.98
C PHE A 480 24.21 -7.29 39.82
N ASP A 481 24.72 -8.52 39.94
CA ASP A 481 26.02 -8.74 40.55
C ASP A 481 27.15 -8.30 39.59
N PRO A 482 28.02 -7.36 39.99
CA PRO A 482 29.10 -6.88 39.12
C PRO A 482 30.18 -7.93 38.84
N TYR A 483 30.22 -9.04 39.58
CA TYR A 483 31.23 -10.07 39.41
C TYR A 483 30.81 -11.11 38.35
N PRO A 484 31.49 -11.19 37.18
CA PRO A 484 31.11 -12.11 36.11
C PRO A 484 31.29 -13.59 36.47
N MET A 485 32.07 -13.89 37.52
CA MET A 485 32.27 -15.24 38.06
C MET A 485 31.32 -15.58 39.22
N SER A 486 30.43 -14.66 39.61
CA SER A 486 29.44 -14.93 40.65
C SER A 486 28.38 -15.89 40.12
N ASN A 487 28.03 -16.90 40.92
CA ASN A 487 26.89 -17.78 40.64
C ASN A 487 25.53 -17.07 40.81
N THR A 488 25.53 -15.86 41.38
CA THR A 488 24.34 -15.03 41.57
C THR A 488 24.36 -13.90 40.54
N LEU A 489 23.48 -13.96 39.54
CA LEU A 489 23.39 -12.92 38.50
C LEU A 489 22.61 -11.68 38.97
N VAL A 490 21.51 -11.87 39.68
CA VAL A 490 20.63 -10.81 40.21
C VAL A 490 20.54 -10.94 41.73
N LYS A 491 20.95 -9.89 42.46
CA LYS A 491 21.07 -9.88 43.91
C LYS A 491 19.72 -9.76 44.63
N ASN A 492 18.78 -9.05 44.03
CA ASN A 492 17.46 -8.76 44.60
C ASN A 492 16.34 -9.47 43.85
N ASP A 493 16.63 -10.65 43.29
CA ASP A 493 15.67 -11.44 42.52
C ASP A 493 14.53 -11.93 43.42
N LYS A 494 13.38 -11.24 43.35
CA LYS A 494 12.18 -11.59 44.10
C LYS A 494 11.50 -12.86 43.60
N SER A 495 11.91 -13.45 42.46
CA SER A 495 11.39 -14.74 41.99
C SER A 495 11.93 -15.94 42.79
N LYS A 496 12.93 -15.70 43.65
CA LYS A 496 13.47 -16.68 44.62
C LYS A 496 12.84 -16.59 46.02
N LEU A 497 11.90 -15.66 46.22
CA LEU A 497 11.02 -15.57 47.40
C LEU A 497 9.66 -16.17 47.03
#